data_AF-A0AAW0C8F6-F1
#
_entry.id   AF-A0AAW0C8F6-F1
#
_cell.length_a   1.000
_cell.length_b   1.000
_cell.length_c   1.000
_cell.angle_alpha   90.00
_cell.angle_beta   90.00
_cell.angle_gamma   90.00
#
_symmetry.space_group_name_H-M   'P 1'
#
loop_
_entity.id
_entity.type
_entity.pdbx_description
1 polymer ?
#
loop_
_entity_poly.entity_id
_entity_poly.type
_entity_poly.pdbx_seq_one_letter_code
_entity_poly.pdbx_strand_id
1 'polypeptide(L)'
;PVMLCVIDGDENIFSGFAAGHKGGLSAAHSLTEQICNYLRPEGFQDCKEIWFWIIVFFNRRTLLKRLTANGICSTEQFDQFIAGFSQESLRFLFVDVGDSNETGSRMRGLPLSFLRLASSKLHMHRLC
;
A
#
# COMPACT_ATOMS: atom_id res chain seq x y z
N PRO A 1 -12.35 10.19 -12.98
CA PRO A 1 -11.55 11.08 -12.09
C PRO A 1 -10.21 10.43 -11.74
N VAL A 2 -9.16 11.21 -11.41
CA VAL A 2 -7.88 10.65 -10.92
C VAL A 2 -7.83 10.76 -9.40
N MET A 3 -7.52 9.65 -8.73
CA MET A 3 -7.32 9.64 -7.28
C MET A 3 -5.92 9.16 -6.94
N LEU A 4 -5.18 10.02 -6.23
CA LEU A 4 -3.91 9.67 -5.64
C LEU A 4 -4.16 9.16 -4.22
N CYS A 5 -3.79 7.91 -3.97
CA CYS A 5 -3.85 7.26 -2.68
C CYS A 5 -2.42 7.12 -2.15
N VAL A 6 -2.17 7.68 -0.97
CA VAL A 6 -0.86 7.65 -0.33
C VAL A 6 -0.97 6.85 0.95
N ILE A 7 -0.19 5.78 1.07
CA ILE A 7 -0.30 4.79 2.14
C ILE A 7 1.03 4.73 2.89
N ASP A 8 0.95 4.73 4.21
CA ASP A 8 2.06 4.36 5.09
C ASP A 8 2.10 2.84 5.23
N GLY A 9 3.04 2.19 4.55
CA GLY A 9 3.23 0.74 4.56
C GLY A 9 3.97 0.20 5.78
N ASP A 10 4.56 1.06 6.62
CA ASP A 10 5.17 0.64 7.88
C ASP A 10 4.13 0.47 8.99
N GLU A 11 3.10 1.32 8.99
CA GLU A 11 1.94 1.22 9.90
C GLU A 11 0.81 0.32 9.35
N ASN A 12 0.76 0.07 8.03
CA ASN A 12 -0.29 -0.71 7.38
C ASN A 12 0.31 -1.86 6.58
N ILE A 13 0.70 -2.90 7.31
CA ILE A 13 1.35 -4.09 6.76
C ILE A 13 0.33 -4.90 5.96
N PHE A 14 0.63 -5.17 4.69
CA PHE A 14 -0.17 -6.06 3.86
C PHE A 14 -0.05 -7.52 4.32
N SER A 15 -1.11 -8.30 4.17
CA SER A 15 -1.04 -9.75 4.29
C SER A 15 -0.46 -10.39 3.03
N GLY A 16 0.00 -11.63 3.12
CA GLY A 16 0.38 -12.42 1.93
C GLY A 16 1.85 -12.33 1.53
N PHE A 17 2.72 -11.68 2.31
CA PHE A 17 4.17 -11.66 2.07
C PHE A 17 4.75 -13.07 1.87
N ALA A 18 4.32 -14.08 2.65
CA ALA A 18 4.76 -15.47 2.49
C ALA A 18 4.41 -16.08 1.12
N ALA A 19 3.37 -15.59 0.45
CA ALA A 19 2.97 -16.03 -0.89
C ALA A 19 3.77 -15.33 -2.01
N GLY A 20 4.74 -14.49 -1.65
CA GLY A 20 5.61 -13.77 -2.57
C GLY A 20 4.82 -13.03 -3.64
N HIS A 21 5.16 -13.30 -4.89
CA HIS A 21 4.58 -12.63 -6.06
C HIS A 21 3.06 -12.69 -6.13
N LYS A 22 2.47 -13.87 -5.87
CA LYS A 22 1.02 -14.04 -5.86
C LYS A 22 0.35 -13.25 -4.74
N GLY A 23 1.02 -13.15 -3.59
CA GLY A 23 0.58 -12.33 -2.47
C GLY A 23 0.53 -10.84 -2.83
N GLY A 24 1.56 -10.36 -3.53
CA GLY A 24 1.63 -8.99 -4.02
C GLY A 24 0.47 -8.62 -4.95
N LEU A 25 0.19 -9.45 -5.95
CA LEU A 25 -0.93 -9.26 -6.88
C LEU A 25 -2.27 -9.21 -6.13
N SER A 26 -2.50 -10.18 -5.24
CA SER A 26 -3.74 -10.24 -4.45
C SER A 26 -3.90 -9.03 -3.52
N ALA A 27 -2.82 -8.56 -2.90
CA ALA A 27 -2.83 -7.38 -2.05
C ALA A 27 -3.17 -6.10 -2.83
N ALA A 28 -2.62 -5.95 -4.04
CA ALA A 28 -2.94 -4.83 -4.94
C ALA A 28 -4.42 -4.83 -5.35
N HIS A 29 -4.95 -5.99 -5.77
CA HIS A 29 -6.37 -6.13 -6.11
C HIS A 29 -7.27 -5.80 -4.91
N SER A 30 -6.98 -6.40 -3.73
CA SER A 30 -7.76 -6.18 -2.52
C SER A 30 -7.74 -4.72 -2.08
N LEU A 31 -6.60 -4.03 -2.19
CA LEU A 31 -6.50 -2.61 -1.87
C LEU A 31 -7.41 -1.76 -2.77
N THR A 32 -7.46 -2.08 -4.06
CA THR A 32 -8.35 -1.39 -5.02
C THR A 32 -9.81 -1.56 -4.63
N GLU A 33 -10.22 -2.79 -4.31
CA GLU A 33 -11.59 -3.07 -3.87
C GLU A 33 -11.93 -2.33 -2.57
N GLN A 34 -11.01 -2.29 -1.61
CA GLN A 34 -11.20 -1.57 -0.35
C GLN A 34 -11.36 -0.06 -0.56
N ILE A 35 -10.51 0.54 -1.41
CA ILE A 35 -10.64 1.96 -1.78
C ILE A 35 -12.00 2.21 -2.45
N CYS A 36 -12.42 1.34 -3.37
CA CYS A 36 -13.70 1.45 -4.04
C CYS A 36 -14.89 1.34 -3.10
N ASN A 37 -14.83 0.39 -2.16
CA ASN A 37 -15.86 0.23 -1.14
C ASN A 37 -15.93 1.45 -0.21
N TYR A 38 -14.79 2.07 0.11
CA TYR A 38 -14.74 3.32 0.87
C TYR A 38 -15.38 4.50 0.14
N LEU A 39 -15.21 4.58 -1.19
CA LEU A 39 -15.69 5.71 -1.99
C LEU A 39 -17.16 5.62 -2.38
N ARG A 40 -17.75 4.42 -2.39
CA ARG A 40 -19.14 4.21 -2.80
C ARG A 40 -20.15 5.04 -1.98
N PRO A 41 -20.07 5.11 -0.64
CA PRO A 41 -20.91 6.01 0.17
C PRO A 41 -20.70 7.50 -0.13
N GLU A 42 -19.53 7.88 -0.64
CA GLU A 42 -19.17 9.26 -1.00
C GLU A 42 -19.68 9.67 -2.39
N GLY A 43 -20.51 8.84 -3.03
CA GLY A 43 -21.13 9.12 -4.33
C GLY A 43 -20.38 8.55 -5.55
N PHE A 44 -19.25 7.87 -5.34
CA PHE A 44 -18.49 7.21 -6.41
C PHE A 44 -19.01 5.78 -6.63
N GLN A 45 -20.15 5.66 -7.30
CA GLN A 45 -20.88 4.39 -7.49
C GLN A 45 -20.14 3.39 -8.39
N ASP A 46 -19.50 3.86 -9.48
CA ASP A 46 -18.69 3.04 -10.37
C ASP A 46 -17.20 3.40 -10.29
N CYS A 47 -16.45 2.49 -9.68
CA CYS A 47 -15.01 2.63 -9.52
C CYS A 47 -14.22 2.44 -10.82
N LYS A 48 -14.83 1.86 -11.85
CA LYS A 48 -14.17 1.64 -13.15
C LYS A 48 -13.86 2.95 -13.88
N GLU A 49 -14.56 4.02 -13.55
CA GLU A 49 -14.34 5.35 -14.10
C GLU A 49 -13.27 6.16 -13.33
N ILE A 50 -12.68 5.55 -12.31
CA ILE A 50 -11.68 6.16 -11.44
C ILE A 50 -10.30 5.60 -11.77
N TRP A 51 -9.36 6.51 -11.99
CA TRP A 51 -7.97 6.21 -12.25
C TRP A 51 -7.22 6.32 -10.93
N PHE A 52 -6.88 5.19 -10.33
CA PHE A 52 -6.11 5.15 -9.08
C PHE A 52 -4.62 5.26 -9.35
N TRP A 53 -3.96 6.14 -8.60
CA TRP A 53 -2.52 6.19 -8.43
C TRP A 53 -2.21 5.87 -6.97
N ILE A 54 -1.64 4.70 -6.71
CA ILE A 54 -1.39 4.23 -5.35
C ILE A 54 0.11 4.30 -5.09
N ILE A 55 0.50 5.02 -4.02
CA ILE A 55 1.88 5.10 -3.57
C ILE A 55 1.94 4.61 -2.13
N VAL A 56 2.62 3.49 -1.92
CA VAL A 56 2.93 2.93 -0.62
C VAL A 56 4.34 3.35 -0.23
N PHE A 57 4.47 4.19 0.79
CA PHE A 57 5.75 4.55 1.37
C PHE A 57 6.08 3.60 2.51
N PHE A 58 7.31 3.09 2.57
CA PHE A 58 7.74 2.16 3.61
C PHE A 58 9.25 2.28 3.82
N ASN A 59 9.73 1.96 5.01
CA ASN A 59 11.15 1.76 5.24
C ASN A 59 11.46 0.28 5.02
N ARG A 60 12.07 -0.03 3.88
CA ARG A 60 12.37 -1.41 3.47
C ARG A 60 13.16 -2.16 4.53
N ARG A 61 14.21 -1.53 5.07
CA ARG A 61 15.11 -2.15 6.05
C ARG A 61 14.37 -2.56 7.32
N THR A 62 13.57 -1.64 7.86
CA THR A 62 12.84 -1.83 9.11
C THR A 62 11.69 -2.82 8.92
N LEU A 63 10.91 -2.68 7.85
CA LEU A 63 9.81 -3.59 7.55
C LEU A 63 10.31 -5.01 7.30
N LEU A 64 11.32 -5.19 6.44
CA LEU A 64 11.89 -6.51 6.14
C LEU A 64 12.47 -7.16 7.40
N LYS A 65 13.22 -6.42 8.22
CA LYS A 65 13.77 -6.93 9.49
C LYS A 65 12.65 -7.39 10.42
N ARG A 66 11.56 -6.63 10.54
CA ARG A 66 10.40 -6.98 11.36
C ARG A 66 9.68 -8.22 10.84
N LEU A 67 9.46 -8.34 9.53
CA LEU A 67 8.76 -9.48 8.94
C LEU A 67 9.58 -10.77 9.05
N THR A 68 10.87 -10.71 8.76
CA THR A 68 11.78 -11.86 8.86
C THR A 68 12.00 -12.31 10.30
N ALA A 69 12.18 -11.38 11.24
CA ALA A 69 12.33 -11.71 12.67
C ALA A 69 11.11 -12.40 13.27
N ASN A 70 9.91 -12.13 12.73
CA ASN A 70 8.67 -12.78 13.16
C ASN A 70 8.32 -14.03 12.32
N GLY A 71 9.20 -14.47 11.42
CA GLY A 71 8.96 -15.65 10.59
C GLY A 71 7.83 -15.47 9.56
N ILE A 72 7.45 -14.24 9.23
CA ILE A 72 6.33 -13.96 8.31
C ILE A 72 6.73 -14.25 6.85
N CYS A 73 7.96 -13.89 6.45
CA CYS A 73 8.48 -14.18 5.12
C CYS A 73 10.01 -14.20 5.11
N SER A 74 10.59 -14.79 4.06
CA SER A 74 12.00 -14.61 3.69
C SER A 74 12.22 -13.28 2.96
N THR A 75 13.49 -12.87 2.81
CA THR A 75 13.86 -11.72 1.97
C THR A 75 13.41 -11.89 0.52
N GLU A 76 13.55 -13.10 -0.02
CA GLU A 76 13.12 -13.39 -1.39
C GLU A 76 11.60 -13.25 -1.55
N GLN A 77 10.82 -13.80 -0.62
CA GLN A 77 9.37 -13.66 -0.62
C GLN A 77 8.94 -12.20 -0.50
N PHE A 78 9.63 -11.39 0.31
CA PHE A 78 9.38 -9.96 0.41
C PHE A 78 9.59 -9.23 -0.93
N ASP A 79 10.69 -9.53 -1.62
CA ASP A 79 10.99 -8.92 -2.92
C ASP A 79 10.01 -9.35 -4.01
N GLN A 80 9.67 -10.64 -4.02
CA GLN A 80 8.65 -11.16 -4.92
C GLN A 80 7.28 -10.49 -4.65
N PHE A 81 6.92 -10.27 -3.38
CA PHE A 81 5.68 -9.57 -3.01
C PHE A 81 5.65 -8.15 -3.57
N ILE A 82 6.72 -7.35 -3.38
CA ILE A 82 6.78 -5.98 -3.91
C ILE A 82 6.68 -5.98 -5.44
N ALA A 83 7.36 -6.92 -6.09
CA ALA A 83 7.30 -7.07 -7.55
C ALA A 83 5.88 -7.43 -8.03
N GLY A 84 5.20 -8.36 -7.34
CA GLY A 84 3.82 -8.74 -7.66
C GLY A 84 2.84 -7.58 -7.47
N PHE A 85 2.97 -6.83 -6.38
CA PHE A 85 2.11 -5.68 -6.13
C PHE A 85 2.25 -4.60 -7.21
N SER A 86 3.48 -4.29 -7.61
CA SER A 86 3.77 -3.27 -8.62
C SER A 86 3.41 -3.72 -10.04
N GLN A 87 3.24 -5.03 -10.28
CA GLN A 87 2.84 -5.57 -11.57
C GLN A 87 1.34 -5.43 -11.85
N GLU A 88 0.50 -5.45 -10.81
CA GLU A 88 -0.97 -5.37 -10.97
C GLU A 88 -1.40 -4.08 -11.70
N SER A 89 -0.67 -2.98 -11.50
CA SER A 89 -0.85 -1.75 -12.25
C SER A 89 0.42 -0.90 -12.25
N LEU A 90 0.78 -0.33 -13.40
CA LEU A 90 1.87 0.66 -13.50
C LEU A 90 1.64 1.91 -12.62
N ARG A 91 0.42 2.09 -12.11
CA ARG A 91 0.05 3.19 -11.21
C ARG A 91 0.23 2.85 -9.74
N PHE A 92 0.73 1.64 -9.42
CA PHE A 92 0.97 1.17 -8.06
C PHE A 92 2.47 1.18 -7.80
N LEU A 93 2.88 1.91 -6.76
CA LEU A 93 4.29 2.14 -6.47
C LEU A 93 4.56 1.82 -5.00
N PHE A 94 5.57 0.98 -4.77
CA PHE A 94 6.23 0.85 -3.48
C PHE A 94 7.46 1.75 -3.47
N VAL A 95 7.52 2.70 -2.54
CA VAL A 95 8.61 3.67 -2.42
C VAL A 95 9.34 3.47 -1.09
N ASP A 96 10.57 2.99 -1.17
CA ASP A 96 11.46 2.91 -0.01
C ASP A 96 11.91 4.32 0.41
N VAL A 97 11.60 4.71 1.65
CA VAL A 97 11.99 6.01 2.19
C VAL A 97 13.36 5.98 2.89
N GLY A 98 13.96 4.80 3.04
CA GLY A 98 15.23 4.63 3.74
C GLY A 98 15.18 5.07 5.20
N ASP A 99 16.35 5.27 5.81
CA ASP A 99 16.54 5.51 7.26
C ASP A 99 16.12 6.89 7.77
N SER A 100 15.54 7.68 6.90
CA SER A 100 14.96 8.95 7.30
C SER A 100 13.61 8.66 7.97
N ASN A 101 13.40 9.11 9.22
CA ASN A 101 12.13 9.03 9.98
C ASN A 101 11.00 9.89 9.34
N GLU A 102 11.03 10.00 8.01
CA GLU A 102 10.42 11.01 7.17
C GLU A 102 9.24 10.46 6.37
N THR A 103 8.80 9.21 6.60
CA THR A 103 7.62 8.63 5.91
C THR A 103 6.43 9.59 6.05
N GLY A 104 6.17 10.05 7.28
CA GLY A 104 5.15 11.06 7.56
C GLY A 104 5.47 12.47 7.01
N SER A 105 6.74 12.90 6.90
CA SER A 105 7.08 14.23 6.35
C SER A 105 7.00 14.28 4.83
N ARG A 106 7.34 13.19 4.13
CA ARG A 106 7.16 13.06 2.67
C ARG A 106 5.69 13.00 2.29
N MET A 107 4.86 12.30 3.07
CA MET A 107 3.40 12.33 2.89
C MET A 107 2.82 13.74 3.10
N ARG A 108 3.40 14.53 4.03
CA ARG A 108 2.97 15.91 4.30
C ARG A 108 3.25 16.89 3.16
N GLY A 109 4.28 16.65 2.34
CA GLY A 109 4.68 17.52 1.22
C GLY A 109 3.88 17.35 -0.08
N LEU A 110 2.97 16.37 -0.15
CA LEU A 110 2.15 16.17 -1.35
C LEU A 110 0.98 17.18 -1.39
N PRO A 111 0.67 17.75 -2.58
CA PRO A 111 -0.38 18.76 -2.73
C PRO A 111 -1.73 18.31 -2.14
N LEU A 112 -2.40 19.22 -1.41
CA LEU A 112 -3.69 18.99 -0.73
C LEU A 112 -4.89 18.76 -1.67
N SER A 113 -4.72 18.92 -2.98
CA SER A 113 -5.77 18.67 -3.98
C SER A 113 -6.10 17.18 -4.18
N PHE A 114 -5.41 16.30 -3.46
CA PHE A 114 -5.54 14.85 -3.57
C PHE A 114 -6.10 14.26 -2.28
N LEU A 115 -7.08 13.37 -2.42
CA LEU A 115 -7.75 12.70 -1.31
C LEU A 115 -6.72 11.91 -0.48
N ARG A 116 -6.32 12.45 0.68
CA ARG A 116 -5.54 11.69 1.67
C ARG A 116 -6.46 10.68 2.35
N LEU A 117 -6.46 9.45 1.84
CA LEU A 117 -6.94 8.31 2.61
C LEU A 117 -5.88 7.97 3.65
N ALA A 118 -5.95 8.65 4.81
CA ALA A 118 -5.20 8.24 5.98
C ALA A 118 -5.75 6.88 6.43
N SER A 119 -4.85 5.91 6.62
CA SER A 119 -5.15 4.51 6.88
C SER A 119 -6.03 4.26 8.12
N SER A 120 -6.20 5.25 9.00
CA SER A 120 -7.17 5.21 10.09
C SER A 120 -8.63 5.00 9.62
N LYS A 121 -8.94 5.21 8.33
CA LYS A 121 -10.28 5.04 7.75
C LYS A 121 -10.45 3.85 6.81
N LEU A 122 -9.36 3.25 6.30
CA LEU A 122 -9.44 1.95 5.63
C LEU A 122 -9.21 0.87 6.69
N HIS A 123 -10.16 -0.05 6.86
CA HIS A 123 -9.95 -1.25 7.67
C HIS A 123 -8.97 -2.20 6.97
N MET A 124 -7.71 -1.81 6.87
CA MET A 124 -6.62 -2.75 6.60
C MET A 124 -6.35 -3.48 7.92
N HIS A 125 -6.52 -4.80 7.93
CA HIS A 125 -6.26 -5.64 9.10
C HIS A 125 -4.90 -5.28 9.71
N ARG A 126 -4.91 -4.67 10.90
CA ARG A 126 -3.72 -4.56 11.74
C ARG A 126 -3.29 -5.98 12.08
N LEU A 127 -2.28 -6.49 11.38
CA LEU A 127 -1.59 -7.70 11.82
C LEU A 127 -0.61 -7.30 12.93
N CYS A 128 -1.18 -7.09 14.11
CA CYS A 128 -0.62 -7.28 15.45
C CYS A 128 -1.79 -7.18 16.44
#